data_AF-A0A7K8MU14-F1
#
_entry.id   AF-A0A7K8MU14-F1
#
_cell.length_a   1.000
_cell.length_b   1.000
_cell.length_c   1.000
_cell.angle_alpha   90.00
_cell.angle_beta   90.00
_cell.angle_gamma   90.00
#
_symmetry.space_group_name_H-M   'P 1'
#
loop_
_entity.id
_entity.type
_entity.pdbx_description
1 polymer ?
#
loop_
_entity_poly.entity_id
_entity_poly.type
_entity_poly.pdbx_seq_one_letter_code
_entity_poly.pdbx_strand_id
1 'polypeptide(L)'
;RFTLGLSGGSMVELLARELPAALKAAPGAEPSRWLVAFCDERLVPAEHPESTYGAYRVRNGAAPGHRERGSRRGVTSGRVPQ
;
A
#
# COMPACT_ATOMS: atom_id res chain seq x y z
N ARG A 1 20.70 9.63 -6.16
CA ARG A 1 19.45 8.82 -6.16
C ARG A 1 19.75 7.53 -5.41
N PHE A 2 18.98 7.19 -4.38
CA PHE A 2 19.14 5.96 -3.60
C PHE A 2 18.06 4.95 -4.01
N THR A 3 18.42 3.67 -4.10
CA THR A 3 17.50 2.59 -4.51
C THR A 3 17.51 1.50 -3.46
N LEU A 4 16.33 1.05 -3.02
CA LEU A 4 16.14 0.01 -2.01
C LEU A 4 15.28 -1.11 -2.58
N GLY A 5 15.81 -2.33 -2.55
CA GLY A 5 15.06 -3.56 -2.79
C GLY A 5 14.49 -4.10 -1.47
N LEU A 6 13.19 -4.38 -1.44
CA LEU A 6 12.51 -5.02 -0.32
C LEU A 6 12.29 -6.50 -0.62
N SER A 7 12.74 -7.37 0.27
CA SER A 7 12.51 -8.81 0.20
C SER A 7 11.22 -9.20 0.93
N GLY A 8 10.61 -10.31 0.52
CA GLY A 8 9.48 -10.92 1.21
C GLY A 8 9.86 -11.78 2.43
N GLY A 9 8.93 -12.62 2.85
CA GLY A 9 9.14 -13.61 3.92
C GLY A 9 9.42 -13.01 5.30
N SER A 10 10.39 -13.59 6.02
CA SER A 10 10.73 -13.18 7.40
C SER A 10 11.24 -11.74 7.51
N MET A 11 11.74 -11.17 6.40
CA MET A 11 12.27 -9.81 6.38
C MET A 11 11.17 -8.72 6.45
N VAL A 12 9.94 -9.07 6.06
CA VAL A 12 8.82 -8.12 6.03
C VAL A 12 8.56 -7.53 7.40
N GLU A 13 8.51 -8.37 8.44
CA GLU A 13 8.22 -7.93 9.81
C GLU A 13 9.31 -7.01 10.37
N LEU A 14 10.58 -7.40 10.18
CA LEU A 14 11.72 -6.60 10.62
C LEU A 14 11.73 -5.24 9.92
N LEU A 15 11.65 -5.22 8.59
CA LEU A 15 11.77 -3.97 7.84
C LEU A 15 10.54 -3.06 8.00
N ALA A 16 9.32 -3.62 8.08
CA ALA A 16 8.12 -2.80 8.32
C ALA A 16 8.18 -2.09 9.68
N ARG A 17 8.79 -2.73 10.69
CA ARG A 17 8.94 -2.13 12.02
C ARG A 17 10.12 -1.16 12.10
N GLU A 18 11.31 -1.58 11.66
CA GLU A 18 12.56 -0.85 11.94
C GLU A 18 12.84 0.26 10.93
N LEU A 19 12.46 0.10 9.65
CA LEU A 19 12.80 1.11 8.64
C LEU A 19 12.13 2.47 8.90
N PRO A 20 10.83 2.56 9.25
CA PRO A 20 10.22 3.84 9.61
C PRO A 20 10.88 4.50 10.83
N ALA A 21 11.32 3.71 11.82
CA ALA A 21 12.02 4.22 12.99
C ALA A 21 13.41 4.76 12.62
N ALA A 22 14.17 4.02 11.83
CA ALA A 22 15.48 4.44 11.33
C ALA A 22 15.38 5.73 10.50
N LEU A 23 14.37 5.84 9.63
CA LEU A 23 14.15 7.05 8.82
C LEU A 23 13.81 8.28 9.69
N LYS A 24 13.05 8.12 10.78
CA LYS A 24 12.78 9.22 11.73
C LYS A 24 14.03 9.66 12.49
N ALA A 25 14.95 8.73 12.77
CA ALA A 25 16.19 8.98 13.50
C ALA A 25 17.34 9.51 12.62
N ALA A 26 17.16 9.55 11.29
CA ALA A 26 18.19 9.93 10.33
C ALA A 26 17.93 11.34 9.74
N PRO A 27 18.35 12.43 10.41
CA PRO A 27 18.24 13.77 9.85
C PRO A 27 19.02 13.87 8.53
N GLY A 28 18.34 14.26 7.45
CA GLY A 28 18.89 14.33 6.09
C GLY A 28 18.55 13.13 5.21
N ALA A 29 17.88 12.10 5.73
CA ALA A 29 17.26 11.10 4.88
C ALA A 29 16.09 11.73 4.11
N GLU A 30 16.05 11.50 2.79
CA GLU A 30 15.02 12.03 1.89
C GLU A 30 14.25 10.87 1.22
N PRO A 31 13.37 10.13 1.94
CA PRO A 31 12.69 8.95 1.41
C PRO A 31 11.83 9.24 0.17
N SER A 32 11.36 10.47 0.04
CA SER A 32 10.62 10.95 -1.14
C SER A 32 11.45 10.90 -2.44
N ARG A 33 12.78 10.84 -2.34
CA ARG A 33 13.72 10.75 -3.47
C ARG A 33 14.23 9.33 -3.71
N TRP A 34 13.78 8.36 -2.91
CA TRP A 34 14.21 6.97 -3.02
C TRP A 34 13.38 6.27 -4.09
N LEU A 35 14.03 5.37 -4.82
CA LEU A 35 13.32 4.32 -5.56
C LEU A 35 13.21 3.11 -4.66
N VAL A 36 11.99 2.70 -4.33
CA VAL A 36 11.73 1.47 -3.56
C VAL A 36 11.00 0.49 -4.47
N ALA A 37 11.49 -0.74 -4.53
CA ALA A 37 10.89 -1.82 -5.30
C ALA A 37 11.01 -3.14 -4.52
N PHE A 38 10.18 -4.12 -4.85
CA PHE A 38 10.37 -5.48 -4.35
C PHE A 38 11.41 -6.22 -5.20
N CYS A 39 12.26 -7.01 -4.54
CA CYS A 39 13.24 -7.86 -5.24
C CYS A 39 12.52 -8.89 -6.13
N ASP A 40 11.40 -9.41 -5.64
CA ASP A 40 10.45 -10.27 -6.32
C ASP A 40 9.05 -10.04 -5.72
N GLU A 41 8.01 -10.42 -6.45
CA GLU A 41 6.62 -10.38 -5.96
C GLU A 41 5.85 -11.56 -6.58
N ARG A 42 4.89 -12.10 -5.83
CA ARG A 42 3.97 -13.12 -6.33
C ARG A 42 2.90 -12.43 -7.19
N LEU A 43 2.64 -12.99 -8.37
CA LEU A 43 1.59 -12.48 -9.26
C LEU A 43 0.21 -12.91 -8.76
N VAL A 44 -0.26 -12.24 -7.71
CA VAL A 44 -1.53 -12.45 -7.02
C VAL A 44 -2.15 -11.10 -6.63
N PRO A 45 -3.45 -11.03 -6.30
CA PRO A 45 -4.05 -9.82 -5.74
C PRO A 45 -3.33 -9.34 -4.47
N ALA A 46 -3.36 -8.03 -4.20
CA ALA A 46 -2.65 -7.42 -3.06
C ALA A 46 -3.16 -7.88 -1.69
N GLU A 47 -4.40 -8.38 -1.62
CA GLU A 47 -5.03 -8.92 -0.42
C GLU A 47 -4.66 -10.39 -0.20
N HIS A 48 -4.04 -11.05 -1.18
CA HIS A 48 -3.66 -12.43 -1.08
C HIS A 48 -2.56 -12.62 -0.01
N PRO A 49 -2.62 -13.67 0.83
CA PRO A 49 -1.64 -13.90 1.92
C PRO A 49 -0.17 -13.95 1.45
N GLU A 50 0.05 -14.41 0.21
CA GLU A 50 1.38 -14.50 -0.41
C GLU A 50 1.88 -13.19 -1.05
N SER A 51 1.08 -12.11 -1.03
CA SER A 51 1.52 -10.81 -1.56
C SER A 51 2.51 -10.17 -0.61
N THR A 52 3.75 -9.94 -1.06
CA THR A 52 4.77 -9.22 -0.29
C THR A 52 4.34 -7.78 -0.06
N TYR A 53 3.81 -7.12 -1.09
CA TYR A 53 3.18 -5.81 -1.01
C TYR A 53 2.06 -5.76 0.03
N GLY A 54 1.15 -6.74 -0.02
CA GLY A 54 0.07 -6.89 0.95
C GLY A 54 0.58 -6.98 2.38
N ALA A 55 1.61 -7.82 2.59
CA ALA A 55 2.21 -8.04 3.89
C ALA A 55 2.87 -6.78 4.49
N TYR A 56 3.54 -5.96 3.66
CA TYR A 56 4.08 -4.65 4.07
C TYR A 56 2.97 -3.63 4.34
N ARG A 57 1.91 -3.59 3.50
CA ARG A 57 0.81 -2.63 3.60
C ARG A 57 0.05 -2.76 4.93
N VAL A 58 -0.28 -4.00 5.33
CA VAL A 58 -0.96 -4.30 6.59
C VAL A 58 -0.13 -3.84 7.79
N ARG A 59 1.18 -4.12 7.79
CA ARG A 59 2.08 -3.82 8.91
C ARG A 59 2.41 -2.33 9.04
N ASN A 60 2.39 -1.60 7.93
CA ASN A 60 2.62 -0.14 7.91
C ASN A 60 1.33 0.68 8.08
N GLY A 61 0.17 0.05 8.33
CA GLY A 61 -1.08 0.74 8.64
C GLY A 61 -1.76 1.44 7.45
N ALA A 62 -1.39 1.09 6.21
CA ALA A 62 -2.09 1.61 5.03
C ALA A 62 -3.42 0.84 4.85
N ALA A 63 -4.52 1.46 5.27
CA ALA A 63 -5.87 0.92 5.09
C ALA A 63 -6.11 0.55 3.61
N PRO A 64 -6.85 -0.52 3.31
CA PRO A 64 -7.22 -0.85 1.93
C PRO A 64 -8.12 0.24 1.36
N GLY A 65 -7.52 1.14 0.57
CA GLY A 65 -8.24 2.16 -0.17
C GLY A 65 -9.05 1.53 -1.31
N HIS A 66 -10.28 1.11 -1.04
CA HIS A 66 -11.30 0.98 -2.07
C HIS A 66 -11.60 2.39 -2.62
N ARG A 67 -10.98 2.77 -3.73
CA ARG A 67 -11.55 3.80 -4.62
C ARG A 67 -12.24 3.11 -5.79
N GLU A 68 -13.43 2.57 -5.55
CA GLU A 68 -14.39 2.41 -6.63
C GLU A 68 -14.89 3.80 -7.04
N ARG A 69 -14.54 4.22 -8.26
CA ARG A 69 -15.10 5.41 -8.88
C ARG A 69 -16.60 5.20 -9.03
N GLY A 70 -17.38 6.06 -8.37
CA GLY A 70 -18.83 6.05 -8.42
C GLY A 70 -19.37 6.13 -9.85
N SER A 71 -20.22 5.15 -10.19
CA SER A 71 -21.17 5.29 -11.29
C SER A 71 -22.40 6.00 -10.74
N ARG A 72 -22.53 7.29 -11.04
CA ARG A 72 -23.76 8.05 -10.82
C ARG A 72 -24.85 7.46 -11.72
N ARG A 73 -25.83 6.77 -11.14
CA ARG A 73 -27.18 6.71 -11.72
C ARG A 73 -28.19 7.15 -10.66
N GLY A 74 -28.47 8.45 -10.69
CA GLY A 74 -29.66 8.99 -10.05
C GLY A 74 -30.88 8.47 -10.80
N VAL A 75 -31.66 7.62 -10.14
CA VAL A 75 -33.05 7.35 -10.52
C VAL A 75 -33.88 8.39 -9.76
N THR A 76 -34.30 9.44 -10.46
CA THR A 76 -35.39 10.28 -9.98
C THR A 76 -36.68 9.49 -10.18
N SER A 77 -37.20 8.89 -9.10
CA SER A 77 -38.53 8.31 -9.08
C SER A 77 -39.55 9.42 -9.33
N GLY A 78 -40.31 9.26 -10.42
CA GLY A 78 -41.33 10.20 -10.88
C GLY A 78 -42.54 10.22 -9.95
N ARG A 79 -43.06 11.43 -9.76
CA ARG A 79 -44.38 11.70 -9.19
C ARG A 79 -45.43 11.23 -10.20
N VAL A 80 -46.26 10.25 -9.82
CA VAL A 80 -47.45 9.88 -10.58
C VAL A 80 -48.57 10.86 -10.19
N PRO A 81 -49.18 11.59 -11.13
CA PRO A 81 -50.41 12.32 -10.83
C PRO A 81 -51.61 11.38 -11.06
N GLN A 82 -52.45 11.22 -10.04
CA GLN A 82 -53.91 11.37 -10.05
C GLN A 82 -54.39 11.44 -8.60
#